data_AF-A0A2D1IKK6-F1
#
_entry.id   AF-A0A2D1IKK6-F1
#
_cell.length_a   1.000
_cell.length_b   1.000
_cell.length_c   1.000
_cell.angle_alpha   90.00
_cell.angle_beta   90.00
_cell.angle_gamma   90.00
#
_symmetry.space_group_name_H-M   'P 1'
#
loop_
_entity.id
_entity.type
_entity.pdbx_description
1 polymer ?
#
loop_
_entity_poly.entity_id
_entity_poly.type
_entity_poly.pdbx_seq_one_letter_code
_entity_poly.pdbx_strand_id
1 'polypeptide(L)'
;MLKAPMYADPNAAPTPTKPSLSFKQILVIAKNHKPFWFLALGFFVCGFQVVFIGIHLPGYLIDHGFNATTGTIFLALVGLFNVVGTYTAGWLGGKYSKPHLLMGLYGLRGIAIIAFLLLPLSTWTVYAFGVIMGLLWLSCR
;
A
#
# COMPACT_ATOMS: atom_id res chain seq x y z
N MET A 1 -6.42 -0.08 -48.67
CA MET A 1 -5.65 1.10 -48.24
C MET A 1 -6.52 2.35 -48.42
N LEU A 2 -7.43 2.64 -47.48
CA LEU A 2 -8.16 3.91 -47.49
C LEU A 2 -7.57 4.82 -46.41
N LYS A 3 -6.86 5.86 -46.84
CA LYS A 3 -6.37 6.94 -45.99
C LYS A 3 -7.41 8.06 -46.10
N ALA A 4 -8.38 8.05 -45.20
CA ALA A 4 -9.36 9.13 -45.11
C ALA A 4 -8.62 10.43 -44.69
N PRO A 5 -8.88 11.57 -45.34
CA PRO A 5 -8.34 12.85 -44.89
C PRO A 5 -8.97 13.20 -43.54
N MET A 6 -8.10 13.37 -42.54
CA MET A 6 -8.44 13.95 -41.24
C MET A 6 -9.15 15.30 -41.45
N TYR A 7 -10.44 15.34 -41.12
CA TYR A 7 -11.19 16.58 -40.98
C TYR A 7 -10.62 17.32 -39.75
N ALA A 8 -9.95 18.44 -39.99
CA ALA A 8 -9.45 19.33 -38.95
C ALA A 8 -10.46 20.46 -38.76
N ASP A 9 -11.18 20.41 -37.63
CA ASP A 9 -12.10 21.46 -37.20
C ASP A 9 -11.35 22.80 -37.03
N PRO A 10 -11.70 23.86 -37.79
CA PRO A 10 -11.05 25.18 -37.69
C PRO A 10 -11.38 25.94 -36.39
N ASN A 11 -12.23 25.38 -35.53
CA ASN A 11 -12.64 25.95 -34.24
C ASN A 11 -12.16 25.13 -33.03
N ALA A 12 -11.21 24.20 -33.20
CA ALA A 12 -10.56 23.56 -32.07
C ALA A 12 -9.74 24.60 -31.29
N ALA A 13 -10.34 25.15 -30.23
CA ALA A 13 -9.65 26.02 -29.28
C ALA A 13 -8.35 25.33 -28.83
N PRO A 14 -7.22 26.05 -28.73
CA PRO A 14 -5.96 25.47 -28.31
C PRO A 14 -6.19 24.77 -26.98
N THR A 15 -6.09 23.44 -26.99
CA THR A 15 -6.17 22.67 -25.76
C THR A 15 -5.05 23.19 -24.88
N PRO A 16 -5.32 23.70 -23.67
CA PRO A 16 -4.27 24.31 -22.86
C PRO A 16 -3.23 23.25 -22.60
N THR A 17 -2.08 23.39 -23.26
CA THR A 17 -0.89 22.58 -23.02
C THR A 17 -0.54 22.81 -21.56
N LYS A 18 -0.95 21.88 -20.69
CA LYS A 18 -0.59 21.93 -19.27
C LYS A 18 0.93 22.14 -19.24
N PRO A 19 1.44 23.25 -18.67
CA PRO A 19 2.87 23.50 -18.68
C PRO A 19 3.54 22.27 -18.08
N SER A 20 4.45 21.67 -18.83
CA SER A 20 5.25 20.53 -18.38
C SER A 20 6.12 21.01 -17.23
N LEU A 21 5.57 20.92 -16.01
CA LEU A 21 6.23 21.34 -14.80
C LEU A 21 7.58 20.62 -14.70
N SER A 22 8.65 21.40 -14.54
CA SER A 22 9.98 20.84 -14.36
C SER A 22 10.02 19.99 -13.09
N PHE A 23 10.82 18.92 -13.08
CA PHE A 23 10.99 18.02 -11.92
C PHE A 23 11.28 18.80 -10.61
N LYS A 24 12.03 19.91 -10.71
CA LYS A 24 12.30 20.83 -9.60
C LYS A 24 11.04 21.55 -9.09
N GLN A 25 10.14 21.97 -9.98
CA GLN A 25 8.90 22.64 -9.61
C GLN A 25 7.93 21.69 -8.92
N ILE A 26 7.81 20.45 -9.41
CA ILE A 26 6.99 19.41 -8.77
C ILE A 26 7.50 19.11 -7.35
N LEU A 27 8.82 19.05 -7.16
CA LEU A 27 9.42 18.80 -5.85
C LEU A 27 9.19 19.96 -4.87
N VAL A 28 9.26 21.21 -5.34
CA VAL A 28 8.95 22.40 -4.52
C VAL A 28 7.48 22.43 -4.12
N ILE A 29 6.58 22.12 -5.06
CA ILE A 29 5.13 22.04 -4.80
C ILE A 29 4.87 20.94 -3.77
N ALA A 30 5.40 19.73 -3.97
CA ALA A 30 5.25 18.59 -3.05
C ALA A 30 5.80 18.90 -1.64
N LYS A 31 6.95 19.58 -1.53
CA LYS A 31 7.54 19.96 -0.23
C LYS A 31 6.64 20.92 0.56
N ASN A 32 5.90 21.80 -0.12
CA ASN A 32 4.99 22.76 0.50
C ASN A 32 3.61 22.18 0.82
N HIS A 33 3.29 20.97 0.36
CA HIS A 33 2.03 20.29 0.71
C HIS A 33 2.13 19.61 2.08
N LYS A 34 1.55 20.22 3.13
CA LYS A 34 1.38 19.61 4.46
C LYS A 34 0.84 18.17 4.46
N PRO A 35 -0.22 17.81 3.70
CA PRO A 35 -0.72 16.43 3.70
C PRO A 35 0.30 15.42 3.13
N PHE A 36 1.21 15.85 2.26
CA PHE A 36 2.29 15.00 1.76
C PHE A 36 3.25 14.59 2.88
N TRP A 37 3.60 15.52 3.78
CA TRP A 37 4.44 15.22 4.94
C TRP A 37 3.75 14.29 5.95
N PHE A 38 2.47 14.48 6.23
CA PHE A 38 1.72 13.57 7.11
C PHE A 38 1.62 12.15 6.54
N LEU A 39 1.37 12.02 5.23
CA LEU A 39 1.39 10.72 4.55
C LEU A 39 2.78 10.10 4.55
N ALA A 40 3.83 10.88 4.28
CA ALA A 40 5.21 10.39 4.23
C ALA A 40 5.70 9.90 5.59
N LEU A 41 5.40 10.64 6.67
CA LEU A 41 5.76 10.27 8.03
C LEU A 41 4.96 9.04 8.49
N GLY A 42 3.64 9.01 8.23
CA GLY A 42 2.82 7.82 8.45
C GLY A 42 3.34 6.61 7.66
N PHE A 43 3.80 6.82 6.43
CA PHE A 43 4.38 5.76 5.60
C PHE A 43 5.65 5.19 6.18
N PHE A 44 6.54 6.07 6.62
CA PHE A 44 7.79 5.69 7.25
C PHE A 44 7.56 4.91 8.56
N VAL A 45 6.77 5.46 9.49
CA VAL A 45 6.52 4.85 10.80
C VAL A 45 5.79 3.51 10.66
N CYS A 46 4.74 3.46 9.83
CA CYS A 46 4.00 2.23 9.59
C CYS A 46 4.89 1.17 8.92
N GLY A 47 5.65 1.54 7.89
CA GLY A 47 6.56 0.61 7.19
C GLY A 47 7.62 0.05 8.14
N PHE A 48 8.25 0.91 8.93
CA PHE A 48 9.22 0.51 9.94
C PHE A 48 8.60 -0.47 10.94
N GLN A 49 7.44 -0.13 11.51
CA GLN A 49 6.81 -0.96 12.53
C GLN A 49 6.37 -2.33 12.00
N VAL A 50 5.81 -2.38 10.78
CA VAL A 50 5.37 -3.64 10.16
C VAL A 50 6.56 -4.57 9.88
N VAL A 51 7.63 -4.04 9.30
CA VAL A 51 8.83 -4.82 8.99
C VAL A 51 9.50 -5.27 10.29
N PHE A 52 9.54 -4.39 11.30
CA PHE A 52 10.04 -4.71 12.62
C PHE A 52 9.27 -5.88 13.25
N ILE A 53 7.92 -5.82 13.23
CA ILE A 53 7.08 -6.93 13.70
C ILE A 53 7.34 -8.18 12.86
N GLY A 54 7.36 -8.10 11.52
CA GLY A 54 7.56 -9.26 10.65
C GLY A 54 8.89 -10.00 10.88
N ILE A 55 9.95 -9.30 11.25
CA ILE A 55 11.29 -9.87 11.45
C ILE A 55 11.50 -10.33 12.91
N HIS A 56 11.02 -9.56 13.88
CA HIS A 56 11.23 -9.86 15.30
C HIS A 56 10.17 -10.78 15.91
N LEU A 57 8.94 -10.78 15.37
CA LEU A 57 7.85 -11.61 15.87
C LEU A 57 8.17 -13.12 15.79
N PRO A 58 8.74 -13.68 14.71
CA PRO A 58 9.11 -15.10 14.66
C PRO A 58 10.09 -15.51 15.76
N GLY A 59 11.11 -14.69 16.05
CA GLY A 59 12.05 -14.92 17.15
C GLY A 59 11.36 -14.84 18.51
N TYR A 60 10.52 -13.83 18.69
CA TYR A 60 9.71 -13.67 19.91
C TYR A 60 8.76 -14.85 20.16
N LEU A 61 8.19 -15.45 19.11
CA LEU A 61 7.39 -16.66 19.22
C LEU A 61 8.21 -17.87 19.69
N ILE A 62 9.43 -18.03 19.16
CA ILE A 62 10.33 -19.12 19.54
C ILE A 62 10.72 -19.01 21.01
N ASP A 63 11.03 -17.79 21.50
CA ASP A 63 11.37 -17.54 22.90
C ASP A 63 10.20 -17.82 23.86
N HIS A 64 8.95 -17.66 23.39
CA HIS A 64 7.74 -17.97 24.15
C HIS A 64 7.28 -19.44 24.05
N GLY A 65 8.09 -20.32 23.45
CA GLY A 65 7.80 -21.76 23.36
C GLY A 65 6.95 -22.17 22.17
N PHE A 66 6.69 -21.26 21.21
CA PHE A 66 6.07 -21.63 19.94
C PHE A 66 7.11 -22.21 18.97
N ASN A 67 6.71 -23.21 18.20
CA ASN A 67 7.60 -23.84 17.22
C ASN A 67 7.97 -22.82 16.12
N ALA A 68 9.23 -22.81 15.69
CA ALA A 68 9.75 -22.02 14.58
C ALA A 68 8.92 -22.16 13.29
N THR A 69 8.27 -23.33 13.09
CA THR A 69 7.32 -23.56 11.99
C THR A 69 6.19 -22.53 11.95
N THR A 70 5.77 -21.99 13.10
CA THR A 70 4.72 -20.97 13.19
C THR A 70 5.12 -19.67 12.49
N GLY A 71 6.36 -19.22 12.69
CA GLY A 71 6.91 -18.05 12.01
C GLY A 71 7.05 -18.27 10.50
N THR A 72 7.46 -19.48 10.09
CA THR A 72 7.54 -19.85 8.67
C THR A 72 6.17 -19.87 8.00
N ILE A 73 5.16 -20.50 8.64
CA ILE A 73 3.78 -20.52 8.14
C ILE A 73 3.22 -19.09 8.05
N PHE A 74 3.47 -18.26 9.06
CA PHE A 74 3.10 -16.84 9.03
C PHE A 74 3.67 -16.14 7.79
N LEU A 75 4.97 -16.27 7.54
CA LEU A 75 5.61 -15.63 6.39
C LEU A 75 5.09 -16.18 5.06
N ALA A 76 4.83 -17.49 4.99
CA ALA A 76 4.22 -18.14 3.83
C ALA A 76 2.80 -17.63 3.55
N LEU A 77 1.96 -17.49 4.59
CA LEU A 77 0.62 -16.91 4.47
C LEU A 77 0.70 -15.46 4.01
N VAL A 78 1.58 -14.65 4.61
CA VAL A 78 1.79 -13.26 4.22
C VAL A 78 2.12 -13.17 2.72
N GLY A 79 3.08 -13.98 2.23
CA GLY A 79 3.46 -14.01 0.82
C GLY A 79 2.33 -14.49 -0.11
N LEU A 80 1.58 -15.53 0.29
CA LEU A 80 0.47 -16.06 -0.51
C LEU A 80 -0.66 -15.04 -0.66
N PHE A 81 -1.11 -14.46 0.46
CA PHE A 81 -2.18 -13.48 0.46
C PHE A 81 -1.75 -12.16 -0.18
N ASN A 82 -0.46 -11.87 -0.19
CA ASN A 82 0.07 -10.73 -0.90
C ASN A 82 -0.20 -10.78 -2.42
N VAL A 83 -0.09 -11.96 -3.03
CA VAL A 83 -0.43 -12.13 -4.46
C VAL A 83 -1.90 -11.78 -4.71
N VAL A 84 -2.80 -12.26 -3.85
CA VAL A 84 -4.25 -11.99 -3.91
C VAL A 84 -4.54 -10.49 -3.72
N GLY A 85 -3.89 -9.87 -2.73
CA GLY A 85 -4.01 -8.43 -2.47
C GLY A 85 -3.57 -7.61 -3.66
N THR A 86 -2.41 -7.91 -4.24
CA THR A 86 -1.87 -7.18 -5.40
C THR A 86 -2.78 -7.31 -6.62
N TYR A 87 -3.39 -8.49 -6.82
CA TYR A 87 -4.34 -8.72 -7.92
C TYR A 87 -5.63 -7.90 -7.75
N THR A 88 -6.25 -7.98 -6.57
CA THR A 88 -7.49 -7.23 -6.26
C THR A 88 -7.26 -5.71 -6.31
N ALA A 89 -6.10 -5.26 -5.85
CA ALA A 89 -5.66 -3.88 -5.93
C ALA A 89 -5.44 -3.36 -7.35
N GLY A 90 -4.81 -4.15 -8.22
CA GLY A 90 -4.62 -3.78 -9.62
C GLY A 90 -5.95 -3.55 -10.33
N TRP A 91 -6.95 -4.37 -10.01
CA TRP A 91 -8.31 -4.18 -10.52
C TRP A 91 -9.01 -2.95 -9.94
N LEU A 92 -8.88 -2.73 -8.62
CA LEU A 92 -9.55 -1.63 -7.93
C LEU A 92 -8.91 -0.25 -8.22
N GLY A 93 -7.59 -0.21 -8.43
CA GLY A 93 -6.83 0.97 -8.82
C GLY A 93 -7.16 1.48 -10.23
N GLY A 94 -7.74 0.63 -11.09
CA GLY A 94 -8.31 1.04 -12.36
C GLY A 94 -9.67 1.76 -12.23
N LYS A 95 -10.37 1.59 -11.10
CA LYS A 95 -11.75 2.08 -10.89
C LYS A 95 -11.86 3.22 -9.88
N TYR A 96 -10.92 3.34 -8.93
CA TYR A 96 -10.99 4.31 -7.82
C TYR A 96 -9.84 5.34 -7.84
N SER A 97 -10.12 6.55 -7.37
CA SER A 97 -9.15 7.64 -7.23
C SER A 97 -8.00 7.28 -6.29
N LYS A 98 -6.77 7.30 -6.85
CA LYS A 98 -5.50 7.00 -6.18
C LYS A 98 -5.36 7.54 -4.74
N PRO A 99 -5.64 8.82 -4.43
CA PRO A 99 -5.42 9.34 -3.07
C PRO A 99 -6.35 8.75 -1.99
N HIS A 100 -7.60 8.40 -2.32
CA HIS A 100 -8.55 7.83 -1.33
C HIS A 100 -8.21 6.38 -0.99
N LEU A 101 -7.76 5.61 -1.99
CA LEU A 101 -7.26 4.25 -1.78
C LEU A 101 -6.03 4.24 -0.87
N LEU A 102 -5.09 5.16 -1.09
CA LEU A 102 -3.91 5.29 -0.23
C LEU A 102 -4.31 5.62 1.21
N MET A 103 -5.23 6.55 1.44
CA MET A 103 -5.69 6.91 2.79
C MET A 103 -6.40 5.74 3.48
N GLY A 104 -7.29 5.03 2.76
CA GLY A 104 -8.00 3.87 3.27
C GLY A 104 -7.06 2.72 3.65
N LEU A 105 -6.08 2.40 2.80
CA LEU A 105 -5.09 1.37 3.07
C LEU A 105 -4.22 1.72 4.29
N TYR A 106 -3.84 3.00 4.44
CA TYR A 106 -3.12 3.49 5.61
C TYR A 106 -3.91 3.34 6.90
N GLY A 107 -5.18 3.75 6.89
CA GLY A 107 -6.07 3.58 8.03
C GLY A 107 -6.26 2.11 8.39
N LEU A 108 -6.51 1.27 7.39
CA LEU A 108 -6.75 -0.16 7.58
C LEU A 108 -5.50 -0.88 8.14
N ARG A 109 -4.30 -0.47 7.75
CA ARG A 109 -3.04 -0.98 8.35
C ARG A 109 -2.90 -0.60 9.81
N GLY A 110 -3.17 0.66 10.15
CA GLY A 110 -3.14 1.11 11.54
C GLY A 110 -4.13 0.33 12.40
N ILE A 111 -5.35 0.13 11.90
CA ILE A 111 -6.38 -0.66 12.57
C ILE A 111 -5.93 -2.12 12.76
N ALA A 112 -5.35 -2.74 11.73
CA ALA A 112 -4.86 -4.13 11.83
C ALA A 112 -3.78 -4.30 12.91
N ILE A 113 -2.87 -3.33 13.05
CA ILE A 113 -1.82 -3.35 14.07
C ILE A 113 -2.39 -3.10 15.47
N ILE A 114 -3.28 -2.11 15.62
CA ILE A 114 -3.94 -1.82 16.90
C ILE A 114 -4.76 -3.03 17.36
N ALA A 115 -5.49 -3.67 16.43
CA ALA A 115 -6.23 -4.89 16.72
C ALA A 115 -5.31 -6.02 17.19
N PHE A 116 -4.15 -6.20 16.54
CA PHE A 116 -3.16 -7.19 16.95
C PHE A 116 -2.59 -6.92 18.34
N LEU A 117 -2.36 -5.65 18.70
CA LEU A 117 -1.87 -5.26 20.03
C LEU A 117 -2.91 -5.47 21.14
N LEU A 118 -4.20 -5.29 20.84
CA LEU A 118 -5.30 -5.45 21.78
C LEU A 118 -5.68 -6.92 21.98
N LEU A 119 -5.43 -7.77 20.98
CA LEU A 119 -5.72 -9.19 21.03
C LEU A 119 -4.60 -9.96 21.75
N PRO A 120 -4.92 -10.98 22.54
CA PRO A 120 -3.91 -11.82 23.17
C PRO A 120 -3.07 -12.55 22.10
N LEU A 121 -1.76 -12.60 22.35
CA LEU A 121 -0.78 -13.33 21.54
C LEU A 121 -1.12 -14.82 21.53
N SER A 122 -1.71 -15.27 20.43
CA SER A 122 -2.08 -16.66 20.16
C SER A 122 -1.72 -17.02 18.73
N THR A 123 -1.44 -18.30 18.45
CA THR A 123 -1.14 -18.82 17.11
C THR A 123 -2.18 -18.39 16.08
N TRP A 124 -3.46 -18.40 16.47
CA TRP A 124 -4.57 -17.98 15.63
C TRP A 124 -4.50 -16.48 15.28
N THR A 125 -4.19 -15.64 16.26
CA THR A 125 -4.03 -14.18 16.07
C THR A 125 -2.86 -13.88 15.14
N VAL A 126 -1.75 -14.62 15.26
CA VAL A 126 -0.55 -14.47 14.41
C VAL A 126 -0.85 -14.83 12.97
N TYR A 127 -1.53 -15.95 12.71
CA TYR A 127 -1.92 -16.33 11.35
C TYR A 127 -2.92 -15.35 10.74
N ALA A 128 -3.96 -14.95 11.50
CA ALA A 128 -4.93 -13.96 11.05
C ALA A 128 -4.25 -12.62 10.71
N PHE A 129 -3.31 -12.18 11.56
CA PHE A 129 -2.49 -11.00 11.29
C PHE A 129 -1.66 -11.16 10.01
N GLY A 130 -1.04 -12.31 9.78
CA GLY A 130 -0.28 -12.59 8.56
C GLY A 130 -1.13 -12.49 7.29
N VAL A 131 -2.35 -13.02 7.33
CA VAL A 131 -3.31 -12.93 6.21
C VAL A 131 -3.70 -11.47 5.92
N ILE A 132 -4.10 -10.73 6.95
CA ILE A 132 -4.51 -9.32 6.82
C ILE A 132 -3.35 -8.46 6.33
N MET A 133 -2.17 -8.64 6.93
CA MET A 133 -0.97 -7.89 6.55
C MET A 133 -0.50 -8.24 5.14
N GLY A 134 -0.57 -9.51 4.74
CA GLY A 134 -0.30 -9.94 3.36
C GLY A 134 -1.20 -9.24 2.36
N LEU A 135 -2.52 -9.24 2.62
CA LEU A 135 -3.50 -8.53 1.80
C LEU A 135 -3.24 -7.01 1.76
N LEU A 136 -2.75 -6.39 2.83
CA LEU A 136 -2.49 -4.94 2.89
C LEU A 136 -1.11 -4.54 2.37
N TRP A 137 -0.17 -5.47 2.12
CA TRP A 137 1.25 -5.11 1.90
C TRP A 137 1.52 -4.46 0.54
N LEU A 138 0.91 -4.95 -0.56
CA LEU A 138 1.16 -4.45 -1.92
C LEU A 138 -0.08 -3.91 -2.65
N SER A 139 -1.20 -3.80 -1.95
CA SER A 139 -2.52 -3.52 -2.54
C SER A 139 -2.74 -2.10 -3.10
N CYS A 140 -1.69 -1.32 -3.37
CA CYS A 140 -1.85 -0.07 -4.11
C CYS A 140 -0.50 0.39 -4.65
N ARG A 141 -0.06 -0.24 -5.74
CA ARG A 141 0.94 0.33 -6.65
C ARG A 141 0.25 0.63 -7.97
#